data_AF-A0A7X7T9Q8-F1
#
_entry.id   AF-A0A7X7T9Q8-F1
#
_cell.length_a   1.000
_cell.length_b   1.000
_cell.length_c   1.000
_cell.angle_alpha   90.00
_cell.angle_beta   90.00
_cell.angle_gamma   90.00
#
_symmetry.space_group_name_H-M   'P 1'
#
loop_
_entity.id
_entity.type
_entity.pdbx_description
1 polymer ?
#
loop_
_entity_poly.entity_id
_entity_poly.type
_entity_poly.pdbx_seq_one_letter_code
_entity_poly.pdbx_strand_id
1 'polypeptide(L)'
;MRKGDKSLVTGSRFGLGFGYILVEPAVGNDHKNGKVSYHSIRGLIVADGSIDGSKFKLDVTIPAGAMAMVKLSWVGMALEGGKDAAKAAGVTKVEIRDGMSIIECGSGPYAFELTR
;
A
#
# COMPACT_ATOMS: atom_id res chain seq x y z
N MET A 1 33.07 -12.01 -16.60
CA MET A 1 32.04 -11.15 -17.25
C MET A 1 30.85 -12.04 -17.59
N ARG A 2 29.60 -11.89 -17.17
CA ARG A 2 28.86 -11.04 -16.23
C ARG A 2 27.96 -12.00 -15.43
N LYS A 3 28.02 -11.98 -14.10
CA LYS A 3 27.09 -12.70 -13.22
C LYS A 3 26.01 -11.67 -12.87
N GLY A 4 24.93 -11.64 -13.66
CA GLY A 4 23.83 -10.69 -13.55
C GLY A 4 22.71 -11.24 -12.69
N ASP A 5 22.74 -10.83 -11.42
CA ASP A 5 21.64 -10.66 -10.47
C ASP A 5 20.47 -11.66 -10.44
N LYS A 6 20.48 -12.49 -9.40
CA LYS A 6 19.33 -13.24 -8.90
C LYS A 6 18.64 -12.35 -7.87
N SER A 7 17.46 -11.82 -8.19
CA SER A 7 16.54 -11.34 -7.15
C SER A 7 15.09 -11.30 -7.63
N LEU A 8 14.63 -12.42 -8.21
CA LEU A 8 13.22 -12.79 -8.03
C LEU A 8 13.05 -13.21 -6.56
N VAL A 9 12.86 -12.23 -5.67
CA VAL A 9 12.19 -12.49 -4.40
C VAL A 9 10.71 -12.73 -4.75
N THR A 10 10.44 -13.91 -5.32
CA THR A 10 9.12 -14.53 -5.25
C THR A 10 9.06 -15.19 -3.89
N GLY A 11 8.93 -14.36 -2.85
CA GLY A 11 8.40 -14.83 -1.59
C GLY A 11 6.92 -15.12 -1.84
N SER A 12 6.60 -16.34 -2.26
CA SER A 12 5.25 -16.88 -2.13
C SER A 12 4.90 -16.95 -0.65
N ARG A 13 4.49 -15.82 -0.08
CA ARG A 13 3.76 -15.74 1.19
C ARG A 13 2.24 -15.80 0.96
N PHE A 14 1.81 -16.28 -0.21
CA PHE A 14 0.42 -16.66 -0.48
C PHE A 14 0.11 -18.00 0.21
N GLY A 15 0.23 -18.00 1.54
CA GLY A 15 -0.15 -19.12 2.39
C GLY A 15 -1.67 -19.22 2.47
N LEU A 16 -2.19 -20.35 2.02
CA LEU A 16 -3.60 -20.73 2.06
C LEU A 16 -4.19 -20.46 3.45
N GLY A 17 -5.15 -19.55 3.56
CA GLY A 17 -5.99 -19.36 4.77
C GLY A 17 -5.94 -17.99 5.45
N PHE A 18 -5.08 -17.06 5.05
CA PHE A 18 -4.98 -15.73 5.69
C PHE A 18 -5.51 -14.64 4.75
N GLY A 19 -6.50 -13.87 5.23
CA GLY A 19 -7.18 -12.80 4.48
C GLY A 19 -6.26 -11.63 4.18
N TYR A 20 -5.49 -11.75 3.10
CA TYR A 20 -4.72 -10.68 2.50
C TYR A 20 -5.59 -9.89 1.53
N ILE A 21 -5.56 -8.56 1.65
CA ILE A 21 -6.30 -7.63 0.82
C ILE A 21 -5.32 -6.91 -0.10
N LEU A 22 -5.56 -6.95 -1.39
CA LEU A 22 -4.86 -6.09 -2.34
C LEU A 22 -5.63 -4.77 -2.49
N VAL A 23 -4.98 -3.66 -2.15
CA VAL A 23 -5.53 -2.30 -2.31
C VAL A 23 -4.74 -1.61 -3.42
N GLU A 24 -5.37 -1.43 -4.58
CA GLU A 24 -4.78 -0.78 -5.75
C GLU A 24 -5.71 0.36 -6.20
N PRO A 25 -5.59 1.55 -5.60
CA PRO A 25 -6.43 2.68 -5.96
C PRO A 25 -6.01 3.20 -7.35
N ALA A 26 -6.98 3.38 -8.25
CA ALA A 26 -6.77 3.81 -9.63
C ALA A 26 -6.47 5.33 -9.74
N VAL A 27 -5.49 5.81 -8.95
CA VAL A 27 -5.06 7.21 -8.91
C VAL A 27 -3.68 7.28 -9.54
N GLY A 28 -3.50 8.08 -10.61
CA GLY A 28 -2.18 8.26 -11.23
C GLY A 28 -2.13 8.48 -12.74
N ASN A 29 -3.15 8.06 -13.52
CA ASN A 29 -3.10 8.20 -14.98
C ASN A 29 -3.89 9.40 -15.53
N ASP A 30 -5.07 9.72 -14.98
CA ASP A 30 -5.88 10.89 -15.41
C ASP A 30 -6.82 11.43 -14.31
N HIS A 31 -6.88 10.77 -13.15
CA HIS A 31 -7.81 11.09 -12.08
C HIS A 31 -7.07 11.54 -10.82
N LYS A 32 -7.44 12.72 -10.31
CA LYS A 32 -6.87 13.31 -9.09
C LYS A 32 -7.42 12.69 -7.80
N ASN A 33 -8.58 12.03 -7.87
CA ASN A 33 -9.23 11.41 -6.72
C ASN A 33 -9.73 10.03 -7.13
N GLY A 34 -9.66 9.07 -6.21
CA GLY A 34 -10.16 7.72 -6.41
C GLY A 34 -10.53 7.10 -5.08
N LYS A 35 -11.80 6.71 -4.94
CA LYS A 35 -12.29 5.95 -3.79
C LYS A 35 -12.48 4.50 -4.18
N VAL A 36 -11.79 3.61 -3.50
CA VAL A 36 -11.96 2.16 -3.62
C VAL A 36 -12.56 1.66 -2.31
N SER A 37 -13.69 0.98 -2.42
CA SER A 37 -14.27 0.27 -1.28
C SER A 37 -14.41 -1.20 -1.64
N TYR A 38 -13.75 -2.07 -0.88
CA TYR A 38 -13.81 -3.51 -1.08
C TYR A 38 -14.49 -4.16 0.13
N HIS A 39 -15.57 -4.92 -0.11
CA HIS A 39 -16.25 -5.64 0.94
C HIS A 39 -15.61 -7.03 1.08
N SER A 40 -14.74 -7.19 2.08
CA SER A 40 -14.17 -8.49 2.42
C SER A 40 -15.15 -9.28 3.30
N ILE A 41 -14.99 -10.60 3.35
CA ILE A 41 -15.69 -11.48 4.30
C ILE A 41 -15.48 -11.02 5.76
N ARG A 42 -14.40 -10.28 6.02
CA ARG A 42 -14.03 -9.75 7.35
C ARG A 42 -14.42 -8.29 7.59
N GLY A 43 -15.12 -7.65 6.65
CA GLY A 43 -15.61 -6.27 6.79
C GLY A 43 -15.31 -5.37 5.60
N LEU A 44 -15.86 -4.16 5.65
CA LEU A 44 -15.65 -3.13 4.63
C LEU A 44 -14.25 -2.53 4.76
N ILE A 45 -13.54 -2.51 3.64
CA ILE A 45 -12.27 -1.82 3.49
C ILE A 45 -12.54 -0.61 2.63
N VAL A 46 -12.21 0.56 3.16
CA VAL A 46 -12.30 1.81 2.42
C VAL A 46 -10.88 2.32 2.25
N ALA A 47 -10.50 2.57 1.01
CA ALA A 47 -9.28 3.26 0.62
C ALA A 47 -9.70 4.51 -0.16
N ASP A 48 -9.43 5.67 0.40
CA ASP A 48 -9.69 6.97 -0.24
C ASP A 48 -8.36 7.60 -0.63
N GLY A 49 -8.09 7.64 -1.94
CA GLY A 49 -6.87 8.19 -2.50
C GLY A 49 -7.14 9.54 -3.15
N SER A 50 -6.33 10.54 -2.83
CA SER A 50 -6.38 11.87 -3.46
C SER A 50 -4.99 12.40 -3.75
N ILE A 51 -4.87 13.16 -4.85
CA ILE A 51 -3.65 13.86 -5.25
C ILE A 51 -3.86 15.35 -4.99
N ASP A 52 -3.02 15.92 -4.12
CA ASP A 52 -2.94 17.35 -3.83
C ASP A 52 -1.56 17.87 -4.26
N GLY A 53 -1.48 18.38 -5.49
CA GLY A 53 -0.23 18.89 -6.07
C GLY A 53 0.83 17.80 -6.21
N SER A 54 1.90 17.88 -5.40
CA SER A 54 3.00 16.91 -5.35
C SER A 54 2.86 15.87 -4.24
N LYS A 55 1.72 15.84 -3.55
CA LYS A 55 1.42 14.92 -2.46
C LYS A 55 0.27 14.01 -2.85
N PHE A 56 0.43 12.72 -2.57
CA PHE A 56 -0.64 11.74 -2.66
C PHE A 56 -1.05 11.35 -1.25
N LYS A 57 -2.34 11.50 -0.92
CA LYS A 57 -2.91 11.12 0.37
C LYS A 57 -3.76 9.87 0.19
N LEU A 58 -3.62 8.93 1.11
CA LEU A 58 -4.36 7.69 1.13
C LEU A 58 -4.84 7.37 2.54
N ASP A 59 -6.14 7.43 2.74
CA ASP A 59 -6.79 6.97 3.96
C ASP A 59 -7.27 5.53 3.75
N VAL A 60 -6.72 4.58 4.51
CA VAL A 60 -7.06 3.16 4.41
C VAL A 60 -7.40 2.57 5.76
N THR A 61 -8.51 1.83 5.83
CA THR A 61 -8.93 1.13 7.05
C THR A 61 -8.92 -0.38 6.82
N ILE A 62 -8.06 -1.09 7.54
CA ILE A 62 -7.93 -2.54 7.46
C ILE A 62 -8.65 -3.18 8.67
N PRO A 63 -9.64 -4.07 8.45
CA PRO A 63 -10.37 -4.71 9.54
C PRO A 63 -9.47 -5.62 10.38
N ALA A 64 -9.89 -5.89 11.62
CA ALA A 64 -9.17 -6.74 12.55
C ALA A 64 -8.91 -8.15 11.98
N GLY A 65 -7.70 -8.68 12.19
CA GLY A 65 -7.32 -10.03 11.74
C GLY A 65 -7.10 -10.17 10.23
N ALA A 66 -6.89 -9.05 9.52
CA ALA A 66 -6.53 -9.03 8.12
C ALA A 66 -5.19 -8.30 7.89
N MET A 67 -4.58 -8.56 6.75
CA MET A 67 -3.40 -7.86 6.26
C MET A 67 -3.71 -7.26 4.90
N ALA A 68 -3.11 -6.12 4.59
CA ALA A 68 -3.27 -5.45 3.32
C ALA A 68 -1.94 -5.17 2.65
N MET A 69 -1.92 -5.32 1.32
CA MET A 69 -0.86 -4.88 0.44
C MET A 69 -1.42 -3.72 -0.38
N VAL A 70 -0.91 -2.53 -0.14
CA VAL A 70 -1.25 -1.32 -0.88
C VAL A 70 -0.23 -1.14 -1.99
N LYS A 71 -0.68 -1.10 -3.24
CA LYS A 71 0.14 -0.79 -4.40
C LYS A 71 -0.25 0.56 -4.96
N LEU A 72 0.71 1.47 -5.03
CA LEU A 72 0.51 2.83 -5.49
C LEU A 72 1.39 3.10 -6.69
N SER A 73 0.78 3.53 -7.80
CA SER A 73 1.51 4.03 -8.98
C SER A 73 2.11 5.44 -8.74
N TRP A 74 2.55 5.70 -7.51
CA TRP A 74 3.22 6.91 -7.08
C TRP A 74 4.52 6.52 -6.39
N VAL A 75 5.65 7.07 -6.86
CA VAL A 75 6.97 6.84 -6.26
C VAL A 75 7.29 8.00 -5.33
N GLY A 76 7.58 7.71 -4.07
CA GLY A 76 7.90 8.74 -3.10
C GLY A 76 8.16 8.20 -1.70
N MET A 77 8.53 9.09 -0.79
CA MET A 77 8.64 8.74 0.62
C MET A 77 7.24 8.62 1.20
N ALA A 78 6.87 7.42 1.65
CA ALA A 78 5.62 7.17 2.32
C ALA A 78 5.72 7.60 3.79
N LEU A 79 4.81 8.45 4.21
CA LEU A 79 4.66 8.91 5.59
C LEU A 79 3.35 8.40 6.15
N GLU A 80 3.33 8.05 7.43
CA GLU A 80 2.14 7.74 8.21
C GLU A 80 2.14 8.66 9.43
N GLY A 81 1.10 9.49 9.58
CA GLY A 81 1.02 10.47 10.67
C GLY A 81 2.21 11.44 10.73
N GLY A 82 2.86 11.73 9.59
CA GLY A 82 4.06 12.57 9.49
C GLY A 82 5.38 11.89 9.84
N LYS A 83 5.39 10.58 10.10
CA LYS A 83 6.60 9.77 10.32
C LYS A 83 6.80 8.81 9.16
N ASP A 84 8.02 8.33 8.98
CA ASP A 84 8.33 7.31 7.97
C ASP A 84 7.39 6.10 8.11
N ALA A 85 6.64 5.78 7.07
CA ALA A 85 5.67 4.68 7.07
C ALA A 85 6.34 3.35 7.40
N ALA A 86 7.63 3.17 7.05
CA ALA A 86 8.39 1.97 7.41
C ALA A 86 8.58 1.80 8.94
N LYS A 87 8.36 2.85 9.72
CA LYS A 87 8.43 2.86 11.19
C LYS A 87 7.05 2.87 11.84
N ALA A 88 5.98 2.94 11.05
CA ALA A 88 4.62 2.95 11.58
C ALA A 88 4.27 1.60 12.21
N ALA A 89 3.57 1.64 13.33
CA ALA A 89 3.13 0.43 14.02
C ALA A 89 2.12 -0.32 13.14
N GLY A 90 2.42 -1.57 12.80
CA GLY A 90 1.58 -2.39 11.93
C GLY A 90 1.98 -2.40 10.46
N VAL A 91 2.90 -1.53 10.03
CA VAL A 91 3.54 -1.64 8.70
C VAL A 91 4.64 -2.68 8.77
N THR A 92 4.55 -3.69 7.91
CA THR A 92 5.53 -4.79 7.86
C THR A 92 6.55 -4.60 6.76
N LYS A 93 6.21 -3.83 5.72
CA LYS A 93 7.08 -3.62 4.56
C LYS A 93 6.73 -2.33 3.83
N VAL A 94 7.76 -1.59 3.42
CA VAL A 94 7.66 -0.49 2.44
C VAL A 94 8.76 -0.71 1.41
N GLU A 95 8.39 -0.81 0.15
CA GLU A 95 9.31 -1.03 -0.97
C GLU A 95 8.89 -0.20 -2.17
N ILE A 96 9.86 0.31 -2.93
CA ILE A 96 9.61 0.87 -4.26
C ILE A 96 10.05 -0.19 -5.27
N ARG A 97 9.12 -0.63 -6.13
CA ARG A 97 9.38 -1.64 -7.14
C ARG A 97 8.65 -1.32 -8.43
N ASP A 98 9.33 -1.46 -9.56
CA ASP A 98 8.77 -1.24 -10.91
C ASP A 98 8.09 0.13 -11.08
N GLY A 99 8.61 1.17 -10.41
CA GLY A 99 8.02 2.52 -10.45
C GLY A 99 6.73 2.66 -9.63
N MET A 100 6.48 1.75 -8.68
CA MET A 100 5.34 1.77 -7.77
C MET A 100 5.82 1.68 -6.32
N SER A 101 5.10 2.34 -5.41
CA SER A 101 5.30 2.14 -3.97
C SER A 101 4.39 1.01 -3.49
N ILE A 102 4.97 0.04 -2.79
CA ILE A 102 4.29 -1.11 -2.21
C ILE A 102 4.41 -1.02 -0.70
N ILE A 103 3.27 -1.00 -0.01
CA ILE A 103 3.19 -0.93 1.45
C ILE A 103 2.40 -2.14 1.94
N GLU A 104 2.98 -2.94 2.84
CA GLU A 104 2.29 -4.01 3.53
C GLU A 104 1.99 -3.60 4.96
N CYS A 105 0.73 -3.72 5.38
CA CYS A 105 0.27 -3.33 6.71
C CYS A 105 -0.75 -4.31 7.29
N GLY A 106 -0.78 -4.44 8.61
CA GLY A 106 -1.76 -5.24 9.35
C GLY A 106 -3.07 -4.49 9.60
N SER A 107 -3.94 -5.05 10.42
CA SER A 107 -5.19 -4.40 10.84
C SER A 107 -4.96 -3.05 11.52
N GLY A 108 -5.78 -2.07 11.17
CA GLY A 108 -5.70 -0.72 11.73
C GLY A 108 -6.16 0.34 10.73
N PRO A 109 -6.45 1.56 11.23
CA PRO A 109 -6.53 2.73 10.38
C PRO A 109 -5.11 3.22 10.03
N TYR A 110 -4.92 3.63 8.78
CA TYR A 110 -3.68 4.28 8.34
C TYR A 110 -4.02 5.48 7.46
N ALA A 111 -3.26 6.55 7.63
CA ALA A 111 -3.30 7.73 6.77
C ALA A 111 -1.91 7.90 6.16
N PHE A 112 -1.75 7.43 4.93
CA PHE A 112 -0.49 7.50 4.22
C PHE A 112 -0.41 8.79 3.39
N GLU A 113 0.71 9.48 3.49
CA GLU A 113 1.06 10.60 2.61
C GLU A 113 2.34 10.26 1.85
N LEU A 114 2.26 10.23 0.53
CA LEU A 114 3.41 10.04 -0.35
C LEU A 114 3.80 11.39 -0.93
N THR A 115 5.02 11.84 -0.64
CA THR A 115 5.59 13.04 -1.25
C THR A 115 6.64 12.63 -2.28
N ARG A 116 6.56 13.24 -3.46
CA ARG A 116 7.48 13.02 -4.58
C ARG A 116 8.79 13.79 -4.42
#